data_AF-A0A8S3JAZ1-F1
#
_entry.id   AF-A0A8S3JAZ1-F1
#
_cell.length_a   1.000
_cell.length_b   1.000
_cell.length_c   1.000
_cell.angle_alpha   90.00
_cell.angle_beta   90.00
_cell.angle_gamma   90.00
#
_symmetry.space_group_name_H-M   'P 1'
#
loop_
_entity.id
_entity.type
_entity.pdbx_description
1 polymer ?
#
loop_
_entity_poly.entity_id
_entity_poly.type
_entity_poly.pdbx_seq_one_letter_code
_entity_poly.pdbx_strand_id
1 'polypeptide(L)'
;MDGFDTLGKVKIIMATNRPDTLDPALMRPGRLDRKIEIPLPNEQARLDILKIHAAPIAKRGDIDYEAIVKLSDGFNGADMRNVCTEAGMFAIRVERDYVQEDDFSKAVRKVAESKKLESKLDYKAQGNS
;
A
#
# COMPACT_ATOMS: atom_id res chain seq x y z
N MET A 1 -3.75 -23.58 -27.05
CA MET A 1 -4.84 -22.88 -26.35
C MET A 1 -5.95 -22.71 -27.39
N ASP A 2 -6.50 -23.83 -27.83
CA ASP A 2 -7.69 -23.87 -28.70
C ASP A 2 -8.90 -23.89 -27.79
N GLY A 3 -9.90 -23.04 -28.07
CA GLY A 3 -11.19 -23.09 -27.39
C GLY A 3 -11.76 -21.77 -26.85
N PHE A 4 -11.25 -20.60 -27.24
CA PHE A 4 -11.86 -19.31 -26.88
C PHE A 4 -12.36 -18.54 -28.10
N ASP A 5 -12.95 -19.24 -29.07
CA ASP A 5 -13.72 -18.56 -30.10
C ASP A 5 -15.00 -17.99 -29.47
N THR A 6 -14.99 -16.66 -29.32
CA THR A 6 -16.15 -15.77 -29.17
C THR A 6 -16.85 -15.69 -27.80
N LEU A 7 -16.15 -15.22 -26.76
CA LEU A 7 -16.79 -14.36 -25.75
C LEU A 7 -16.38 -12.90 -25.94
N GLY A 8 -16.95 -12.25 -26.96
CA GLY A 8 -16.79 -10.81 -27.19
C GLY A 8 -17.26 -9.90 -26.04
N LYS A 9 -17.83 -10.47 -24.97
CA LYS A 9 -18.33 -9.77 -23.77
C LYS A 9 -17.53 -10.01 -22.49
N VAL A 10 -16.50 -10.86 -22.50
CA VAL A 10 -15.69 -11.13 -21.30
C VAL A 10 -14.34 -10.42 -21.41
N LYS A 11 -13.98 -9.69 -20.36
CA LYS A 11 -12.66 -9.10 -20.17
C LYS A 11 -11.99 -9.82 -19.02
N ILE A 12 -10.72 -10.17 -19.18
CA ILE A 12 -9.91 -10.83 -18.15
C ILE A 12 -8.93 -9.80 -17.61
N ILE A 13 -8.87 -9.66 -16.28
CA ILE A 13 -7.85 -8.86 -15.58
C ILE A 13 -6.98 -9.83 -14.79
N MET A 14 -5.66 -9.75 -14.99
CA MET A 14 -4.67 -10.52 -14.25
C MET A 14 -3.75 -9.55 -13.51
N ALA A 15 -3.28 -9.94 -12.33
CA ALA A 15 -2.33 -9.17 -11.52
C ALA A 15 -1.18 -10.06 -11.06
N THR A 16 0.06 -9.56 -11.13
CA THR A 16 1.27 -10.23 -10.63
C THR A 16 2.24 -9.22 -10.05
N ASN A 17 2.96 -9.60 -8.99
CA ASN A 17 4.08 -8.84 -8.43
C ASN A 17 5.44 -9.31 -9.02
N ARG A 18 5.44 -10.33 -9.87
CA ARG A 18 6.64 -10.92 -10.51
C ARG A 18 6.41 -11.11 -12.01
N PRO A 19 6.34 -10.01 -12.80
CA PRO A 19 6.06 -10.10 -14.24
C PRO A 19 7.17 -10.83 -15.01
N ASP A 20 8.39 -10.90 -14.45
CA ASP A 20 9.54 -11.64 -14.96
C ASP A 20 9.36 -13.16 -14.97
N THR A 21 8.53 -13.70 -14.07
CA THR A 21 8.27 -15.14 -13.97
C THR A 21 7.14 -15.65 -14.87
N LEU A 22 6.47 -14.75 -15.60
CA LEU A 22 5.36 -15.12 -16.48
C LEU A 22 5.85 -15.85 -17.74
N ASP A 23 5.10 -16.87 -18.16
CA ASP A 23 5.35 -17.55 -19.44
C ASP A 23 5.27 -16.53 -20.60
N PRO A 24 6.35 -16.36 -21.40
CA PRO A 24 6.36 -15.47 -22.56
C PRO A 24 5.23 -15.73 -23.57
N ALA A 25 4.69 -16.96 -23.61
CA ALA A 25 3.56 -17.30 -24.46
C ALA A 25 2.28 -16.54 -24.08
N LEU A 26 2.09 -16.14 -22.82
CA LEU A 26 0.94 -15.31 -22.39
C LEU A 26 1.04 -13.87 -22.90
N MET A 27 2.27 -13.42 -23.22
CA MET A 27 2.57 -12.06 -23.68
C MET A 27 2.47 -11.88 -25.20
N ARG A 28 2.08 -12.93 -25.94
CA ARG A 28 1.89 -12.84 -27.40
C ARG A 28 0.63 -12.06 -27.74
N PRO A 29 0.61 -11.34 -28.88
CA PRO A 29 -0.58 -10.63 -29.35
C PRO A 29 -1.81 -11.55 -29.43
N GLY A 30 -2.97 -11.07 -28.96
CA GLY A 30 -4.23 -11.83 -28.87
C GLY A 30 -4.46 -12.53 -27.53
N ARG A 31 -3.64 -12.25 -26.51
CA ARG A 31 -3.77 -12.79 -25.14
C ARG A 31 -3.74 -11.66 -24.11
N LEU A 32 -2.57 -11.36 -23.53
CA LEU A 32 -2.38 -10.24 -22.62
C LEU A 32 -1.91 -8.98 -23.38
N ASP A 33 -2.86 -8.33 -24.04
CA ASP A 33 -2.54 -7.22 -24.95
C ASP A 33 -2.21 -5.90 -24.23
N ARG A 34 -2.77 -5.67 -23.02
CA ARG A 34 -2.55 -4.44 -22.25
C ARG A 34 -1.78 -4.74 -20.97
N LYS A 35 -0.62 -4.08 -20.82
CA LYS A 35 0.20 -4.09 -19.62
C LYS A 35 0.06 -2.75 -18.92
N ILE A 36 -0.35 -2.77 -17.67
CA ILE A 36 -0.46 -1.57 -16.83
C ILE A 36 0.42 -1.83 -15.61
N GLU A 37 1.47 -1.03 -15.47
CA GLU A 37 2.30 -1.04 -14.29
C GLU A 37 1.69 -0.13 -13.23
N ILE A 38 1.65 -0.60 -11.98
CA ILE A 38 1.16 0.18 -10.84
C ILE A 38 2.39 0.52 -10.00
N PRO A 39 2.92 1.76 -10.10
CA PRO A 39 4.06 2.18 -9.30
C PRO A 39 3.65 2.42 -7.84
N LEU A 40 4.64 2.62 -6.97
CA LEU A 40 4.39 3.15 -5.63
C LEU A 40 3.68 4.51 -5.71
N PRO A 41 2.76 4.80 -4.76
CA PRO A 41 2.04 6.06 -4.76
C PRO A 41 2.99 7.22 -4.50
N ASN A 42 2.84 8.28 -5.27
CA ASN A 42 3.49 9.56 -5.02
C ASN A 42 2.90 10.25 -3.77
N GLU A 43 3.47 11.39 -3.37
CA GLU A 43 3.05 12.12 -2.17
C GLU A 43 1.54 12.44 -2.17
N GLN A 44 1.02 12.96 -3.28
CA GLN A 44 -0.40 13.29 -3.41
C GLN A 44 -1.29 12.06 -3.31
N ALA A 45 -0.93 10.95 -3.97
CA ALA A 45 -1.67 9.69 -3.88
C ALA A 45 -1.64 9.12 -2.46
N ARG A 46 -0.51 9.23 -1.73
CA ARG A 46 -0.44 8.84 -0.31
C ARG A 46 -1.35 9.70 0.56
N LEU A 47 -1.43 11.00 0.30
CA LEU A 47 -2.36 11.90 0.97
C LEU A 47 -3.82 11.49 0.75
N ASP A 48 -4.19 11.18 -0.48
CA ASP A 48 -5.56 10.75 -0.80
C ASP A 48 -5.89 9.41 -0.14
N ILE A 49 -4.99 8.42 -0.20
CA ILE A 49 -5.14 7.12 0.46
C ILE A 49 -5.27 7.28 1.97
N LEU A 50 -4.43 8.12 2.59
CA LEU A 50 -4.47 8.40 4.03
C LEU A 50 -5.81 9.03 4.42
N LYS A 51 -6.29 10.02 3.66
CA LYS A 51 -7.58 10.67 3.91
C LYS A 51 -8.75 9.69 3.78
N ILE A 52 -8.74 8.81 2.77
CA ILE A 52 -9.76 7.77 2.59
C ILE A 52 -9.81 6.83 3.81
N HIS A 53 -8.66 6.34 4.26
CA HIS A 53 -8.60 5.42 5.41
C HIS A 53 -8.81 6.11 6.76
N ALA A 54 -8.49 7.40 6.86
CA ALA A 54 -8.77 8.18 8.07
C ALA A 54 -10.22 8.65 8.14
N ALA A 55 -10.96 8.73 7.03
CA ALA A 55 -12.36 9.20 7.00
C ALA A 55 -13.29 8.51 8.03
N PRO A 56 -13.30 7.18 8.21
CA PRO A 56 -14.17 6.52 9.17
C PRO A 56 -13.70 6.60 10.63
N ILE A 57 -12.52 7.17 10.91
CA ILE A 57 -11.93 7.21 12.24
C ILE A 57 -12.46 8.43 13.01
N ALA A 58 -12.93 8.21 14.24
CA ALA A 58 -13.26 9.30 15.16
C ALA A 58 -11.99 10.11 15.47
N LYS A 59 -12.02 11.40 15.19
CA LYS A 59 -10.87 12.30 15.28
C LYS A 59 -11.21 13.53 16.12
N ARG A 60 -10.23 14.06 16.85
CA ARG A 60 -10.39 15.27 17.64
C ARG A 60 -9.21 16.22 17.44
N GLY A 61 -9.51 17.48 17.18
CA GLY A 61 -8.52 18.48 16.81
C GLY A 61 -8.18 18.42 15.32
N ASP A 62 -7.31 19.33 14.90
CA ASP A 62 -6.84 19.39 13.52
C ASP A 62 -5.71 18.39 13.31
N ILE A 63 -5.72 17.74 12.14
CA ILE A 63 -4.71 16.75 11.77
C ILE A 63 -4.04 17.24 10.49
N ASP A 64 -2.75 17.54 10.58
CA ASP A 64 -1.94 17.87 9.42
C ASP A 64 -1.55 16.58 8.68
N TYR A 65 -2.43 16.13 7.79
CA TYR A 65 -2.16 14.96 6.95
C TYR A 65 -0.96 15.15 6.01
N GLU A 66 -0.62 16.37 5.63
CA GLU A 66 0.54 16.63 4.77
C GLU A 66 1.84 16.38 5.54
N ALA A 67 1.92 16.82 6.79
CA ALA A 67 3.05 16.50 7.67
C ALA A 67 3.21 14.99 7.88
N ILE A 68 2.12 14.26 8.06
CA ILE A 68 2.15 12.79 8.18
C ILE A 68 2.66 12.14 6.89
N VAL A 69 2.20 12.61 5.74
CA VAL A 69 2.60 12.05 4.44
C VAL A 69 4.07 12.31 4.14
N LYS A 70 4.62 13.46 4.53
CA LYS A 70 6.06 13.76 4.41
C LYS A 70 6.95 12.77 5.18
N LEU A 71 6.41 12.12 6.22
CA LEU A 71 7.11 11.08 6.99
C LEU A 71 6.91 9.66 6.43
N SER A 72 6.09 9.50 5.38
CA SER A 72 5.69 8.21 4.80
C SER A 72 6.38 7.88 3.48
N ASP A 73 7.62 8.35 3.29
CA ASP A 73 8.33 8.11 2.02
C ASP A 73 8.52 6.61 1.75
N GLY A 74 8.31 6.23 0.48
CA GLY A 74 8.34 4.83 0.05
C GLY A 74 7.19 3.95 0.56
N PHE A 75 6.15 4.50 1.18
CA PHE A 75 4.99 3.74 1.64
C PHE A 75 4.08 3.35 0.47
N ASN A 76 3.59 2.11 0.48
CA ASN A 76 2.54 1.66 -0.43
C ASN A 76 1.14 1.91 0.18
N GLY A 77 0.07 1.59 -0.55
CA GLY A 77 -1.30 1.80 -0.05
C GLY A 77 -1.64 1.01 1.22
N ALA A 78 -1.08 -0.19 1.38
CA ALA A 78 -1.28 -0.99 2.59
C ALA A 78 -0.57 -0.37 3.80
N ASP A 79 0.62 0.20 3.62
CA ASP A 79 1.35 0.91 4.68
C ASP A 79 0.55 2.14 5.15
N MET A 80 -0.01 2.94 4.23
CA MET A 80 -0.84 4.10 4.58
C MET A 80 -2.11 3.71 5.34
N ARG A 81 -2.74 2.60 4.95
CA ARG A 81 -3.85 2.03 5.73
C ARG A 81 -3.37 1.60 7.12
N ASN A 82 -2.20 0.99 7.22
CA ASN A 82 -1.65 0.54 8.49
C ASN A 82 -1.33 1.69 9.44
N VAL A 83 -0.89 2.85 8.93
CA VAL A 83 -0.75 4.08 9.73
C VAL A 83 -2.07 4.45 10.42
N CYS A 84 -3.20 4.35 9.72
CA CYS A 84 -4.52 4.63 10.30
C CYS A 84 -4.88 3.63 11.40
N THR A 85 -4.62 2.33 11.17
CA THR A 85 -4.84 1.27 12.18
C THR A 85 -4.01 1.51 13.43
N GLU A 86 -2.72 1.80 13.27
CA GLU A 86 -1.79 2.04 14.38
C GLU A 86 -2.13 3.32 15.15
N ALA A 87 -2.59 4.37 14.47
CA ALA A 87 -3.05 5.59 15.14
C ALA A 87 -4.25 5.30 16.05
N GLY A 88 -5.19 4.45 15.60
CA GLY A 88 -6.28 3.94 16.44
C GLY A 88 -5.76 3.14 17.65
N MET A 89 -4.75 2.29 17.45
CA MET A 89 -4.14 1.52 18.55
C MET A 89 -3.45 2.42 19.58
N PHE A 90 -2.80 3.51 19.15
CA PHE A 90 -2.22 4.49 20.07
C PHE A 90 -3.27 5.21 20.90
N ALA A 91 -4.42 5.58 20.30
CA ALA A 91 -5.54 6.17 21.03
C ALA A 91 -6.13 5.20 22.07
N ILE A 92 -6.38 3.94 21.69
CA ILE A 92 -6.93 2.91 22.58
C ILE A 92 -6.01 2.66 23.79
N ARG A 93 -4.69 2.65 23.59
CA ARG A 93 -3.70 2.44 24.67
C ARG A 93 -3.74 3.51 25.76
N VAL A 94 -4.25 4.69 25.45
CA VAL A 94 -4.43 5.78 26.43
C VAL A 94 -5.90 6.03 26.74
N GLU A 95 -6.74 5.00 26.54
CA GLU A 95 -8.16 4.98 26.89
C GLU A 95 -8.99 6.07 26.19
N ARG A 96 -8.62 6.44 24.95
CA ARG A 96 -9.38 7.34 24.10
C ARG A 96 -10.16 6.59 23.02
N ASP A 97 -11.36 7.09 22.73
CA ASP A 97 -12.22 6.65 21.63
C ASP A 97 -12.04 7.50 20.35
N TYR A 98 -11.10 8.45 20.36
CA TYR A 98 -10.74 9.29 19.23
C TYR A 98 -9.22 9.40 19.04
N VAL A 99 -8.83 9.61 17.79
CA VAL A 99 -7.45 9.79 17.34
C VAL A 99 -7.11 11.30 17.26
N GLN A 100 -5.88 11.66 17.62
CA GLN A 100 -5.32 12.99 17.47
C GLN A 100 -4.08 12.98 16.56
N GLU A 101 -3.55 14.16 16.22
CA GLU A 101 -2.36 14.29 15.38
C GLU A 101 -1.14 13.51 15.92
N ASP A 102 -0.92 13.52 17.23
CA ASP A 102 0.19 12.79 17.88
C ASP A 102 0.10 11.27 17.66
N ASP A 103 -1.11 10.71 17.62
CA ASP A 103 -1.30 9.27 17.35
C ASP A 103 -0.90 8.92 15.91
N PHE A 104 -1.26 9.74 14.93
CA PHE A 104 -0.83 9.58 13.54
C PHE A 104 0.69 9.74 13.41
N SER A 105 1.27 10.71 14.13
CA SER A 105 2.71 10.95 14.16
C SER A 105 3.49 9.77 14.75
N LYS A 106 2.98 9.16 15.81
CA LYS A 106 3.56 7.92 16.39
C LYS A 106 3.37 6.73 15.46
N ALA A 107 2.20 6.60 14.84
CA ALA A 107 1.88 5.53 13.91
C ALA A 107 2.80 5.51 12.69
N VAL A 108 3.00 6.64 12.01
CA VAL A 108 3.86 6.70 10.83
C VAL A 108 5.31 6.33 11.15
N ARG A 109 5.82 6.78 12.31
CA ARG A 109 7.16 6.41 12.79
C ARG A 109 7.29 4.91 13.05
N LYS A 110 6.31 4.33 13.76
CA LYS A 110 6.27 2.88 14.05
C LYS A 110 6.27 2.06 12.75
N VAL A 111 5.44 2.43 11.78
CA VAL A 111 5.35 1.71 10.49
C VAL A 111 6.68 1.85 9.72
N ALA A 112 7.29 3.04 9.73
CA ALA A 112 8.58 3.26 9.07
C ALA A 112 9.70 2.40 9.69
N GLU A 113 9.73 2.26 11.02
CA GLU A 113 10.68 1.40 11.72
C GLU A 113 10.49 -0.08 11.39
N SER A 114 9.24 -0.56 11.33
CA SER A 114 8.92 -1.94 10.94
C SER A 114 9.44 -2.24 9.53
N LYS A 115 9.19 -1.34 8.58
CA LYS A 115 9.63 -1.48 7.19
C LYS A 115 11.16 -1.46 7.05
N LYS A 116 11.83 -0.63 7.85
CA LYS A 116 13.29 -0.62 7.93
C LYS A 116 13.86 -1.92 8.49
N LEU A 117 13.13 -2.60 9.38
CA LEU A 117 13.54 -3.90 9.91
C LEU A 117 13.32 -5.01 8.90
N GLU A 118 12.17 -5.03 8.22
CA GLU A 118 11.85 -5.99 7.15
C GLU A 118 12.88 -5.95 6.02
N SER A 119 13.16 -4.75 5.49
CA SER A 119 14.19 -4.57 4.45
C SER A 119 15.58 -5.06 4.87
N LYS A 120 15.97 -4.91 6.14
CA LYS A 120 17.24 -5.44 6.67
C LYS A 120 17.26 -6.97 6.77
N LEU A 121 16.12 -7.58 7.08
CA LEU A 121 15.98 -9.04 7.15
C LEU A 121 16.06 -9.63 5.73
N ASP A 122 15.37 -9.02 4.76
CA ASP A 122 15.41 -9.43 3.36
C ASP A 122 16.84 -9.37 2.78
N TYR A 123 17.59 -8.31 3.10
CA TYR A 123 19.00 -8.19 2.69
C TYR A 123 19.86 -9.33 3.25
N LYS A 124 19.68 -9.71 4.52
CA LYS A 124 20.42 -10.83 5.13
C LYS A 124 20.02 -12.19 4.54
N ALA A 125 18.76 -12.36 4.15
CA ALA A 125 18.29 -13.60 3.55
C ALA A 125 18.88 -13.82 2.14
N GLN A 126 19.14 -12.76 1.39
CA GLN A 126 19.72 -12.83 0.04
C GLN A 126 21.26 -12.91 0.02
N GLY A 127 21.95 -12.50 1.09
CA GLY A 127 23.41 -12.47 1.17
C GLY A 127 24.10 -13.77 1.64
N ASN A 128 23.34 -14.83 1.92
CA ASN A 128 23.84 -16.11 2.43
C ASN A 128 23.59 -17.29 1.47
N SER A 129 23.54 -17.04 0.15
CA SER A 129 23.45 -18.07 -0.90
C SER A 129 24.64 -18.01 -1.84
#